data_AF-A0A3N4U7M7-F1
#
_entry.id   AF-A0A3N4U7M7-F1
#
_cell.length_a   1.000
_cell.length_b   1.000
_cell.length_c   1.000
_cell.angle_alpha   90.00
_cell.angle_beta   90.00
_cell.angle_gamma   90.00
#
_symmetry.space_group_name_H-M   'P 1'
#
loop_
_entity.id
_entity.type
_entity.pdbx_description
1 polymer ?
#
loop_
_entity_poly.entity_id
_entity_poly.type
_entity_poly.pdbx_seq_one_letter_code
_entity_poly.pdbx_strand_id
1 'polypeptide(L)'
;MNVLNPELLFRILALCVLLAAVETLHGIARTVWLAPRLGKARALRWSIVTGALLATGVCAWQVPGLGLHGFAPHLALGVVLALLMAGFDLAMGMLVLRRSLARALEDFDPRTGNLLLLGLFWLALAPALVWWGLRG
;
A
#
# COMPACT_ATOMS: atom_id res chain seq x y z
N MET A 1 -10.63 23.31 5.09
CA MET A 1 -10.86 21.88 5.32
C MET A 1 -10.02 21.48 6.51
N ASN A 2 -10.65 21.28 7.68
CA ASN A 2 -9.92 21.14 8.93
C ASN A 2 -9.43 19.69 9.07
N VAL A 3 -8.19 19.44 8.63
CA VAL A 3 -7.46 18.16 8.76
C VAL A 3 -7.25 17.72 10.21
N LEU A 4 -7.69 18.52 11.19
CA LEU A 4 -7.61 18.30 12.64
C LEU A 4 -8.84 17.57 13.23
N ASN A 5 -9.76 17.04 12.42
CA ASN A 5 -10.89 16.29 12.97
C ASN A 5 -10.40 14.92 13.51
N PRO A 6 -10.48 14.66 14.83
CA PRO A 6 -9.95 13.43 15.42
C PRO A 6 -10.61 12.16 14.86
N GLU A 7 -11.88 12.24 14.46
CA GLU A 7 -12.57 11.10 13.82
C GLU A 7 -11.98 10.77 12.45
N LEU A 8 -11.69 11.78 11.63
CA LEU A 8 -11.07 11.59 10.32
C LEU A 8 -9.66 11.01 10.48
N LEU A 9 -8.88 11.54 11.42
CA LEU A 9 -7.54 11.03 11.72
C LEU A 9 -7.61 9.55 12.16
N PHE A 10 -8.55 9.21 13.04
CA PHE A 10 -8.76 7.83 13.47
C PHE A 10 -9.13 6.90 12.31
N ARG A 11 -10.02 7.32 11.40
CA ARG A 11 -10.39 6.54 10.21
C ARG A 11 -9.22 6.35 9.26
N ILE A 12 -8.39 7.39 9.06
CA ILE A 12 -7.17 7.30 8.25
C ILE A 12 -6.18 6.34 8.89
N LEU A 13 -5.93 6.44 10.19
CA LEU A 13 -5.05 5.53 10.92
C LEU A 13 -5.55 4.09 10.86
N ALA A 14 -6.85 3.87 11.06
CA ALA A 14 -7.48 2.55 10.94
C ALA A 14 -7.32 1.98 9.52
N LEU A 15 -7.49 2.81 8.49
CA LEU A 15 -7.25 2.43 7.09
C LEU A 15 -5.78 2.05 6.86
N CYS A 16 -4.83 2.78 7.44
CA CYS A 16 -3.40 2.46 7.35
C CYS A 16 -3.08 1.10 8.00
N VAL A 17 -3.58 0.87 9.22
CA VAL A 17 -3.39 -0.40 9.93
C VAL A 17 -4.02 -1.56 9.16
N LEU A 18 -5.21 -1.36 8.62
CA LEU A 18 -5.90 -2.37 7.80
C LEU A 18 -5.11 -2.70 6.53
N LEU A 19 -4.62 -1.69 5.80
CA LEU A 19 -3.78 -1.87 4.62
C LEU A 19 -2.50 -2.63 4.97
N ALA A 20 -1.78 -2.20 6.01
CA ALA A 20 -0.55 -2.86 6.44
C ALA A 20 -0.79 -4.34 6.84
N ALA A 21 -1.89 -4.63 7.53
CA ALA A 21 -2.26 -5.99 7.91
C ALA A 21 -2.59 -6.86 6.68
N VAL A 22 -3.40 -6.34 5.75
CA VAL A 22 -3.76 -7.04 4.51
C VAL A 22 -2.52 -7.31 3.67
N GLU A 23 -1.63 -6.32 3.51
CA GLU A 23 -0.45 -6.47 2.68
C GLU A 23 0.61 -7.39 3.32
N THR A 24 0.72 -7.39 4.64
CA THR A 24 1.55 -8.36 5.37
C THR A 24 1.02 -9.78 5.19
N LEU A 25 -0.29 -9.99 5.36
CA LEU A 25 -0.92 -11.30 5.18
C LEU A 25 -0.77 -11.78 3.74
N HIS A 26 -0.95 -10.88 2.78
CA HIS A 26 -0.73 -11.14 1.34
C HIS A 26 0.73 -11.52 1.05
N GLY A 27 1.68 -10.80 1.65
CA GLY A 27 3.11 -11.10 1.56
C GLY A 27 3.47 -12.47 2.12
N ILE A 28 2.85 -12.88 3.23
CA ILE A 28 3.01 -14.22 3.83
C ILE A 28 2.36 -15.29 2.93
N ALA A 29 1.13 -15.08 2.47
CA ALA A 29 0.44 -16.01 1.57
C ALA A 29 1.26 -16.24 0.29
N ARG A 30 1.88 -15.19 -0.25
CA ARG A 30 2.79 -15.28 -1.38
C ARG A 30 3.99 -16.17 -1.09
N THR A 31 4.67 -15.99 0.04
CA THR A 31 5.91 -16.75 0.34
C THR A 31 5.60 -18.18 0.70
N VAL A 32 4.51 -18.45 1.43
CA VAL A 32 4.15 -19.78 1.90
C VAL A 32 3.43 -20.60 0.82
N TRP A 33 2.56 -20.00 0.01
CA TRP A 33 1.74 -20.75 -0.96
C TRP A 33 2.14 -20.52 -2.42
N LEU A 34 2.47 -19.28 -2.79
CA LEU A 34 2.66 -18.92 -4.20
C LEU A 34 4.09 -19.20 -4.69
N ALA A 35 5.10 -18.87 -3.89
CA ALA A 35 6.51 -19.08 -4.19
C ALA A 35 6.87 -20.57 -4.42
N PRO A 36 6.44 -21.53 -3.59
CA PRO A 36 6.75 -22.94 -3.83
C PRO A 36 6.05 -23.54 -5.06
N ARG A 37 4.92 -22.97 -5.50
CA ARG A 37 4.14 -23.48 -6.66
C ARG A 37 4.55 -22.90 -8.00
N LEU A 38 4.89 -21.60 -8.05
CA LEU A 38 5.10 -20.86 -9.29
C LEU A 38 6.55 -20.43 -9.53
N GLY A 39 7.41 -20.60 -8.51
CA GLY A 39 8.77 -20.07 -8.50
C GLY A 39 8.82 -18.59 -8.12
N LYS A 40 9.96 -18.18 -7.55
CA LYS A 40 10.15 -16.87 -6.89
C LYS A 40 9.84 -15.67 -7.81
N ALA A 41 10.31 -15.71 -9.06
CA ALA A 41 10.12 -14.61 -10.01
C ALA A 41 8.65 -14.40 -10.45
N ARG A 42 7.91 -15.49 -10.68
CA ARG A 42 6.48 -15.39 -11.06
C ARG A 42 5.62 -15.00 -9.87
N ALA A 43 5.92 -15.53 -8.68
CA ALA A 43 5.23 -15.15 -7.45
C ALA A 43 5.34 -13.65 -7.17
N LEU A 44 6.50 -13.04 -7.43
CA LEU A 44 6.71 -11.60 -7.31
C LEU A 44 5.85 -10.78 -8.30
N ARG A 45 5.77 -11.18 -9.57
CA ARG A 45 4.92 -10.48 -10.55
C ARG A 45 3.44 -10.54 -10.19
N TRP A 46 2.94 -11.73 -9.83
CA TRP A 46 1.56 -11.91 -9.41
C TRP A 46 1.24 -11.19 -8.12
N SER A 47 2.19 -11.08 -7.20
CA SER A 47 2.06 -10.34 -5.95
C SER A 47 1.74 -8.88 -6.16
N ILE A 48 2.32 -8.24 -7.17
CA ILE A 48 2.12 -6.82 -7.44
C ILE A 48 0.70 -6.59 -7.93
N VAL A 49 0.22 -7.43 -8.84
CA VAL A 49 -1.15 -7.34 -9.37
C VAL A 49 -2.16 -7.59 -8.24
N THR A 50 -1.97 -8.64 -7.47
CA THR A 50 -2.89 -9.00 -6.37
C THR A 50 -2.84 -8.02 -5.20
N GLY A 51 -1.66 -7.51 -4.84
CA GLY A 51 -1.51 -6.46 -3.82
C GLY A 51 -2.14 -5.14 -4.26
N ALA A 52 -1.90 -4.72 -5.51
CA ALA A 52 -2.55 -3.55 -6.08
C ALA A 52 -4.09 -3.67 -6.10
N LEU A 53 -4.62 -4.84 -6.46
CA LEU A 53 -6.06 -5.10 -6.41
C LEU A 53 -6.61 -5.06 -4.98
N LEU A 54 -5.93 -5.66 -4.01
CA LEU A 54 -6.31 -5.62 -2.60
C LEU A 54 -6.32 -4.20 -2.06
N ALA A 55 -5.23 -3.45 -2.27
CA ALA A 55 -5.12 -2.06 -1.87
C ALA A 55 -6.22 -1.19 -2.49
N THR A 56 -6.49 -1.38 -3.78
CA THR A 56 -7.56 -0.68 -4.50
C THR A 56 -8.94 -1.04 -3.94
N GLY A 57 -9.20 -2.31 -3.64
CA GLY A 57 -10.45 -2.78 -3.03
C GLY A 57 -10.69 -2.21 -1.63
N VAL A 58 -9.65 -2.21 -0.78
CA VAL A 58 -9.72 -1.60 0.56
C VAL A 58 -9.98 -0.10 0.46
N CYS A 59 -9.30 0.59 -0.46
CA CYS A 59 -9.56 2.01 -0.72
C CYS A 59 -10.98 2.24 -1.23
N ALA A 60 -11.47 1.44 -2.19
CA ALA A 60 -12.82 1.55 -2.73
C ALA A 60 -13.92 1.38 -1.67
N TRP A 61 -13.68 0.54 -0.67
CA TRP A 61 -14.64 0.33 0.40
C TRP A 61 -14.61 1.43 1.47
N GLN A 62 -13.42 1.84 1.90
CA GLN A 62 -13.27 2.78 3.04
C GLN A 62 -13.28 4.25 2.64
N VAL A 63 -12.78 4.60 1.46
CA VAL A 63 -12.59 6.00 1.03
C VAL A 63 -13.91 6.77 0.84
N PRO A 64 -14.98 6.19 0.28
CA PRO A 64 -16.28 6.87 0.20
C PRO A 64 -16.82 7.29 1.57
N GLY A 65 -16.50 6.53 2.63
CA GLY A 65 -16.90 6.80 4.01
C GLY A 65 -16.09 7.90 4.70
N LEU A 66 -15.05 8.45 4.07
CA LEU A 66 -14.22 9.53 4.63
C LEU A 66 -14.80 10.93 4.36
N GLY A 67 -15.84 11.05 3.54
CA GLY A 67 -16.45 12.35 3.20
C GLY A 67 -15.52 13.29 2.44
N LEU A 68 -14.48 12.76 1.78
CA LEU A 68 -13.57 13.55 0.96
C LEU A 68 -14.26 13.92 -0.35
N HIS A 69 -14.10 15.18 -0.78
CA HIS A 69 -14.68 15.69 -2.03
C HIS A 69 -13.59 16.27 -2.94
N GLY A 70 -13.50 15.74 -4.16
CA GLY A 70 -12.56 16.20 -5.18
C GLY A 70 -11.31 15.33 -5.32
N PHE A 71 -10.64 15.43 -6.46
CA PHE A 71 -9.48 14.61 -6.81
C PHE A 71 -8.26 14.88 -5.90
N ALA A 72 -7.96 16.15 -5.61
CA ALA A 72 -6.77 16.52 -4.83
C ALA A 72 -6.76 15.95 -3.39
N PRO A 73 -7.86 15.99 -2.60
CA PRO A 73 -7.90 15.33 -1.29
C PRO A 73 -7.71 13.81 -1.34
N HIS A 74 -8.20 13.14 -2.39
CA HIS A 74 -8.02 11.70 -2.56
C HIS A 74 -6.59 11.35 -2.95
N LEU A 75 -5.96 12.15 -3.80
CA LEU A 75 -4.54 12.00 -4.12
C LEU A 75 -3.67 12.25 -2.89
N ALA A 76 -3.96 13.28 -2.11
CA ALA A 76 -3.25 13.55 -0.85
C ALA A 76 -3.38 12.39 0.15
N LEU A 77 -4.59 11.81 0.27
CA LEU A 77 -4.80 10.60 1.08
C LEU A 77 -3.93 9.45 0.56
N GLY A 78 -3.93 9.19 -0.75
CA GLY A 78 -3.10 8.15 -1.34
C GLY A 78 -1.61 8.35 -1.08
N VAL A 79 -1.11 9.58 -1.20
CA VAL A 79 0.29 9.91 -0.88
C VAL A 79 0.60 9.65 0.59
N VAL A 80 -0.30 10.02 1.51
CA VAL A 80 -0.14 9.72 2.95
C VAL A 80 -0.09 8.22 3.19
N LEU A 81 -1.00 7.45 2.58
CA LEU A 81 -1.03 6.00 2.67
C LEU A 81 0.25 5.36 2.13
N ALA A 82 0.74 5.85 0.98
CA ALA A 82 1.99 5.38 0.38
C ALA A 82 3.19 5.66 1.30
N LEU A 83 3.33 6.88 1.83
CA LEU A 83 4.42 7.21 2.75
C LEU A 83 4.38 6.36 4.02
N LEU A 84 3.19 6.14 4.58
CA LEU A 84 3.02 5.27 5.74
C LEU A 84 3.39 3.83 5.43
N MET A 85 2.99 3.30 4.28
CA MET A 85 3.36 1.94 3.88
C MET A 85 4.85 1.79 3.61
N ALA A 86 5.48 2.77 2.95
CA ALA A 86 6.93 2.79 2.79
C ALA A 86 7.63 2.76 4.15
N GLY A 87 7.14 3.56 5.10
CA GLY A 87 7.66 3.58 6.47
C GLY A 87 7.46 2.25 7.20
N PHE A 88 6.29 1.63 7.06
CA PHE A 88 5.98 0.32 7.64
C PHE A 88 6.87 -0.78 7.06
N ASP A 89 7.04 -0.84 5.74
CA ASP A 89 7.87 -1.84 5.08
C ASP A 89 9.34 -1.68 5.46
N LEU A 90 9.82 -0.43 5.57
CA LEU A 90 11.16 -0.12 6.08
C LEU A 90 11.32 -0.58 7.53
N ALA A 91 10.33 -0.28 8.38
CA ALA A 91 10.33 -0.71 9.78
C ALA A 91 10.29 -2.25 9.90
N MET A 92 9.50 -2.95 9.08
CA MET A 92 9.48 -4.40 9.02
C MET A 92 10.83 -4.98 8.57
N GLY A 93 11.41 -4.41 7.52
CA GLY A 93 12.73 -4.80 7.02
C GLY A 93 13.83 -4.65 8.07
N MET A 94 13.80 -3.56 8.83
CA MET A 94 14.79 -3.25 9.86
C MET A 94 14.53 -3.97 11.19
N LEU A 95 13.32 -3.93 11.73
CA LEU A 95 13.00 -4.40 13.08
C LEU A 95 12.73 -5.91 13.10
N VAL A 96 11.97 -6.42 12.13
CA VAL A 96 11.56 -7.83 12.10
C VAL A 96 12.59 -8.68 11.36
N LEU A 97 13.04 -8.22 10.19
CA LEU A 97 14.04 -8.93 9.38
C LEU A 97 15.50 -8.59 9.77
N ARG A 98 15.72 -7.66 10.71
CA ARG A 98 17.05 -7.22 11.18
C ARG A 98 18.00 -6.81 10.06
N ARG A 99 17.47 -6.28 8.96
CA ARG A 99 18.28 -5.78 7.84
C ARG A 99 18.83 -4.40 8.16
N SER A 100 20.02 -4.09 7.63
CA SER A 100 20.55 -2.73 7.67
C SER A 100 19.66 -1.79 6.86
N LEU A 101 19.57 -0.53 7.28
CA LEU A 101 18.83 0.53 6.58
C LEU A 101 19.21 0.57 5.08
N ALA A 102 20.51 0.43 4.76
CA ALA A 102 21.00 0.39 3.38
C ALA A 102 20.35 -0.72 2.55
N ARG A 103 20.26 -1.95 3.08
CA ARG A 103 19.61 -3.07 2.38
C ARG A 103 18.10 -2.94 2.30
N ALA A 104 17.48 -2.31 3.30
CA ALA A 104 16.05 -2.05 3.26
C ALA A 104 15.70 -0.91 2.28
N LEU A 105 16.60 0.05 2.07
CA LEU A 105 16.48 1.08 1.04
C LEU A 105 16.77 0.56 -0.37
N GLU A 106 17.60 -0.47 -0.53
CA GLU A 106 17.80 -1.17 -1.82
C GLU A 106 16.49 -1.78 -2.35
N ASP A 107 15.57 -2.17 -1.48
CA ASP A 107 14.23 -2.66 -1.87
C ASP A 107 13.36 -1.54 -2.50
N PHE A 108 13.72 -0.27 -2.30
CA PHE A 108 13.11 0.88 -2.96
C PHE A 108 13.87 1.31 -4.22
N ASP A 109 15.01 0.72 -4.57
CA ASP A 109 15.69 1.03 -5.82
C ASP A 109 15.08 0.21 -6.97
N PRO A 110 14.44 0.85 -7.97
CA PRO A 110 13.81 0.10 -9.06
C PRO A 110 14.84 -0.60 -9.96
N ARG A 111 16.12 -0.24 -9.86
CA ARG A 111 17.23 -0.84 -10.63
C ARG A 111 17.66 -2.20 -10.09
N THR A 112 17.33 -2.52 -8.84
CA THR A 112 17.64 -3.84 -8.24
C THR A 112 16.64 -4.92 -8.65
N GLY A 113 15.60 -4.55 -9.42
CA GLY A 113 14.54 -5.44 -9.86
C GLY A 113 13.39 -5.56 -8.86
N ASN A 114 13.41 -4.79 -7.76
CA ASN A 114 12.30 -4.69 -6.84
C ASN A 114 11.27 -3.67 -7.34
N LEU A 115 10.02 -4.10 -7.44
CA LEU A 115 8.90 -3.30 -7.98
C LEU A 115 8.09 -2.62 -6.86
N LEU A 116 8.69 -2.46 -5.68
CA LEU A 116 8.08 -1.87 -4.49
C LEU A 116 7.63 -0.43 -4.73
N LEU A 117 8.48 0.39 -5.37
CA LEU A 117 8.12 1.75 -5.79
C LEU A 117 6.91 1.79 -6.72
N LEU A 118 6.76 0.80 -7.60
CA LEU A 118 5.61 0.73 -8.51
C LEU A 118 4.31 0.48 -7.73
N GLY A 119 4.35 -0.40 -6.73
CA GLY A 119 3.23 -0.64 -5.81
C GLY A 119 2.87 0.61 -5.01
N LEU A 120 3.87 1.32 -4.48
CA LEU A 120 3.70 2.59 -3.76
C LEU A 120 3.11 3.69 -4.63
N PHE A 121 3.59 3.82 -5.86
CA PHE A 121 3.06 4.76 -6.83
C PHE A 121 1.60 4.44 -7.18
N TRP A 122 1.27 3.16 -7.37
CA TRP A 122 -0.11 2.72 -7.59
C TRP A 122 -0.99 3.03 -6.39
N LEU A 123 -0.52 2.73 -5.17
CA LEU A 123 -1.24 3.02 -3.92
C LEU A 123 -1.51 4.53 -3.77
N ALA A 124 -0.56 5.38 -4.18
CA ALA A 124 -0.75 6.82 -4.16
C ALA A 124 -1.87 7.29 -5.09
N LEU A 125 -2.04 6.63 -6.24
CA LEU A 125 -3.07 6.96 -7.23
C LEU A 125 -4.40 6.26 -6.97
N ALA A 126 -4.40 5.11 -6.29
CA ALA A 126 -5.57 4.25 -6.15
C ALA A 126 -6.81 4.96 -5.56
N PRO A 127 -6.73 5.76 -4.48
CA PRO A 127 -7.90 6.45 -3.93
C PRO A 127 -8.49 7.47 -4.91
N ALA A 128 -7.63 8.14 -5.68
CA ALA A 128 -8.04 9.14 -6.65
C ALA A 128 -8.69 8.50 -7.89
N LEU A 129 -8.12 7.39 -8.36
CA LEU A 129 -8.66 6.60 -9.47
C LEU A 129 -10.01 5.96 -9.12
N VAL A 130 -10.12 5.40 -7.92
CA VAL A 130 -11.38 4.84 -7.40
C VAL A 130 -12.46 5.91 -7.35
N TRP A 131 -12.16 7.09 -6.82
CA TRP A 131 -13.12 8.18 -6.77
C TRP A 131 -13.56 8.65 -8.17
N TRP A 132 -12.61 8.72 -9.10
CA TRP A 132 -12.91 9.07 -10.49
C TRP A 132 -13.79 8.01 -11.17
N GLY A 133 -13.47 6.72 -10.99
CA GLY A 133 -14.23 5.60 -11.57
C GLY A 133 -15.64 5.44 -10.99
N LEU A 134 -15.86 5.77 -9.70
CA LEU A 134 -17.18 5.74 -9.07
C LEU A 134 -18.09 6.92 -9.49
N ARG A 135 -17.54 7.93 -10.16
CA ARG A 135 -18.28 9.09 -10.70
C ARG A 135 -18.48 9.07 -12.22
N GLY A 136 -17.90 8.08 -12.90
CA GLY A 136 -18.04 7.85 -14.34
C GLY A 136 -19.33 7.14 -14.70
#